data_AF-A0A523Y326-F1
#
_entry.id   AF-A0A523Y326-F1
#
_cell.length_a   1.000
_cell.length_b   1.000
_cell.length_c   1.000
_cell.angle_alpha   90.00
_cell.angle_beta   90.00
_cell.angle_gamma   90.00
#
_symmetry.space_group_name_H-M   'P 1'
#
loop_
_entity.id
_entity.type
_entity.pdbx_description
1 polymer ?
#
loop_
_entity_poly.entity_id
_entity_poly.type
_entity_poly.pdbx_seq_one_letter_code
_entity_poly.pdbx_strand_id
1 'polypeptide(L)' 'MTKISVITESSAYIPQELVDKYSIRVIPLTVL' A
#
# COMPACT_ATOMS: atom_id res chain seq x y z
N MET A 1 1.13 7.74 22.40
CA MET A 1 0.87 6.76 21.32
C MET A 1 1.41 7.31 20.02
N THR A 2 2.35 6.60 19.39
CA THR A 2 2.95 7.01 18.11
C THR A 2 2.06 6.54 16.97
N LYS A 3 1.78 7.42 16.00
CA LYS A 3 1.06 7.05 14.78
C LYS A 3 2.05 6.47 13.77
N ILE A 4 1.80 5.24 13.32
CA ILE A 4 2.63 4.52 12.34
C ILE A 4 1.82 4.37 11.05
N SER A 5 2.46 4.52 9.89
CA SER A 5 1.86 4.32 8.58
C SER A 5 2.66 3.31 7.78
N VAL A 6 1.96 2.52 6.94
CA VAL A 6 2.57 1.50 6.09
C VAL A 6 2.52 1.98 4.65
N ILE A 7 3.67 1.97 3.99
CA ILE A 7 3.84 2.36 2.59
C ILE A 7 4.53 1.21 1.86
N THR A 8 4.05 0.88 0.66
CA THR A 8 4.60 -0.17 -0.20
C THR A 8 4.43 0.18 -1.68
N GLU A 9 4.82 -0.71 -2.58
CA GLU A 9 4.79 -0.55 -4.03
C GLU A 9 3.77 -1.51 -4.67
N SER A 10 3.34 -1.22 -5.91
CA SER A 10 2.35 -2.04 -6.61
C SER A 10 2.81 -3.47 -6.91
N SER A 11 4.11 -3.75 -6.85
CA SER A 11 4.68 -5.10 -6.97
C SER A 11 4.35 -6.01 -5.78
N ALA A 12 3.81 -5.48 -4.69
CA ALA A 12 3.37 -6.27 -3.54
C ALA A 12 2.04 -7.01 -3.79
N TYR A 13 1.29 -6.64 -4.84
CA TYR A 13 0.01 -7.27 -5.23
C TYR A 13 -0.98 -7.45 -4.07
N ILE A 14 -1.05 -6.48 -3.16
CA ILE A 14 -1.98 -6.53 -2.01
C ILE A 14 -3.42 -6.35 -2.54
N PRO A 15 -4.37 -7.22 -2.13
CA PRO A 15 -5.78 -7.05 -2.47
C PRO A 15 -6.32 -5.68 -2.04
N GLN A 16 -7.10 -5.02 -2.90
CA GLN A 16 -7.61 -3.67 -2.66
C GLN A 16 -8.42 -3.56 -1.35
N GLU A 17 -9.21 -4.59 -1.01
CA GLU A 17 -9.95 -4.64 0.25
C GLU A 17 -9.05 -4.46 1.48
N LEU A 18 -7.85 -5.04 1.47
CA LEU A 18 -6.88 -4.93 2.57
C LEU A 18 -6.17 -3.57 2.56
N VAL A 19 -5.89 -3.04 1.37
CA VAL A 19 -5.33 -1.69 1.20
C VAL A 19 -6.25 -0.65 1.85
N ASP A 20 -7.54 -0.73 1.54
CA ASP A 20 -8.56 0.19 2.05
C ASP A 20 -8.76 0.00 3.55
N LYS A 21 -8.93 -1.25 3.99
CA LYS A 21 -9.18 -1.60 5.39
C LYS A 21 -8.08 -1.12 6.33
N TYR A 22 -6.82 -1.21 5.90
CA TYR A 22 -5.67 -0.86 6.73
C TYR A 22 -5.03 0.48 6.35
N SER A 23 -5.62 1.23 5.41
CA SER A 23 -5.07 2.50 4.92
C SER A 23 -3.60 2.39 4.49
N ILE A 24 -3.26 1.31 3.78
CA ILE A 24 -1.92 1.08 3.25
C ILE A 24 -1.73 2.01 2.06
N ARG A 25 -0.62 2.75 2.02
CA ARG A 25 -0.31 3.57 0.86
C ARG A 25 0.47 2.73 -0.16
N VAL A 26 -0.08 2.57 -1.36
CA VAL A 26 0.57 1.84 -2.46
C VAL A 26 1.08 2.84 -3.50
N ILE A 27 2.37 2.77 -3.84
CA ILE A 27 3.00 3.57 -4.89
C ILE A 27 3.05 2.74 -6.19
N PRO A 28 2.50 3.25 -7.31
CA PRO A 28 2.49 2.50 -8.56
C PRO A 28 3.87 2.46 -9.21
N LEU A 29 4.32 1.28 -9.62
CA LEU A 29 5.46 1.11 -10.52
C LEU A 29 5.01 1.33 -11.97
N THR A 30 5.89 1.94 -12.77
CA THR A 30 5.69 2.11 -14.21
C THR A 30 6.51 1.06 -14.94
N VAL A 31 5.95 0.44 -15.98
CA VAL A 31 6.65 -0.49 -16.86
C VAL A 31 6.99 0.26 -18.16
N LEU A 32 8.26 0.22 -18.58
CA LEU A 32 8.78 0.85 -19.79
C LEU A 32 8.80 -0.12 -20.97
#